data_AF-A0A2H0P1Q3-F1
#
_entry.id   AF-A0A2H0P1Q3-F1
#
_cell.length_a   1.000
_cell.length_b   1.000
_cell.length_c   1.000
_cell.angle_alpha   90.00
_cell.angle_beta   90.00
_cell.angle_gamma   90.00
#
_symmetry.space_group_name_H-M   'P 1'
#
loop_
_entity.id
_entity.type
_entity.pdbx_description
1 polymer ?
#
loop_
_entity_poly.entity_id
_entity_poly.type
_entity_poly.pdbx_seq_one_letter_code
_entity_poly.pdbx_strand_id
1 'polypeptide(L)'
;MSKAKNLPSPAPDRILIALWALAAAVFWLVPDQKLIRAKLLAVQAVVLLAGGRLAWRGATRQEPGRRAFLDLPIIALAVSGLFFWALSSEPAVSQTEAVRLLFCGIAFWAASRSFALTGPKPFLTAWSLGASAAALWAVAQAAQGQPRPFASFGNPIFLGTALACALPLALARACEPGAPKRALWGAAAVLQSAGVLLTHSRAAVAGLLAGLALWALARLKGRSLAAALAASAGLLSAAAWAFRSREWTHALIWRDSFPLWRSHPLLGCGLGRFHLEFPAFASQALKAQWPEGRVIINFAHNEYLQTLVETGPFGLAVLIAIPVAAWLMLRGEDIPQGRLDRGAAATGALILLASAFVSPDLRFGASAFAVFALLGAATRCEPRGEAAPAVVTLSALLVFLGLALQPVLAVGRNAMEKPFHSGANSGRIHEIEDELSHAPNSADAAEELGYLKAKASDFDGARYAFRRASELDPSRPGPLNNLGNLDYLAGDFDGAVGWWEKSLAAAPEQIDARLNLAKLLCEHGRLKECSGHLDEVLRKDPANAKAR
;
A
#
# COMPACT_ATOMS: atom_id res chain seq x y z
N MET A 1 25.70 -50.69 5.67
CA MET A 1 25.49 -49.61 4.66
C MET A 1 24.16 -49.87 3.96
N SER A 2 23.08 -49.22 4.42
CA SER A 2 21.75 -49.35 3.84
C SER A 2 21.67 -48.54 2.55
N LYS A 3 21.34 -49.20 1.44
CA LYS A 3 21.01 -48.55 0.16
C LYS A 3 19.75 -47.70 0.37
N ALA A 4 19.94 -46.40 0.63
CA ALA A 4 18.87 -45.42 0.48
C ALA A 4 18.42 -45.47 -0.99
N LYS A 5 17.25 -46.09 -1.23
CA LYS A 5 16.58 -46.04 -2.53
C LYS A 5 16.44 -44.57 -2.91
N ASN A 6 17.05 -44.18 -4.02
CA ASN A 6 16.73 -42.96 -4.76
C ASN A 6 15.26 -43.04 -5.18
N LEU A 7 14.35 -42.69 -4.27
CA LEU A 7 12.98 -42.38 -4.61
C LEU A 7 13.01 -41.15 -5.53
N PRO A 8 12.35 -41.19 -6.70
CA PRO A 8 12.29 -40.02 -7.57
C PRO A 8 11.72 -38.85 -6.77
N SER A 9 12.38 -37.69 -6.86
CA SER A 9 11.89 -36.46 -6.25
C SER A 9 10.43 -36.25 -6.69
N PRO A 10 9.48 -36.04 -5.76
CA PRO A 10 8.08 -35.89 -6.14
C PRO A 10 7.93 -34.77 -7.16
N ALA A 11 7.11 -35.00 -8.19
CA ALA A 11 6.85 -33.99 -9.22
C ALA A 11 6.41 -32.66 -8.58
N PRO A 12 6.87 -31.51 -9.10
CA PRO A 12 6.56 -30.21 -8.53
C PRO A 12 5.04 -29.95 -8.53
N ASP A 13 4.53 -29.34 -7.46
CA ASP A 13 3.11 -29.06 -7.32
C ASP A 13 2.66 -27.98 -8.32
N ARG A 14 1.97 -28.43 -9.38
CA ARG A 14 1.48 -27.55 -10.45
C ARG A 14 0.46 -26.52 -9.95
N ILE A 15 -0.31 -26.84 -8.91
CA ILE A 15 -1.29 -25.90 -8.33
C ILE A 15 -0.55 -24.77 -7.64
N LEU A 16 0.47 -25.08 -6.82
CA LEU A 16 1.28 -24.03 -6.18
C LEU A 16 2.03 -23.17 -7.20
N ILE A 17 2.53 -23.77 -8.29
CA ILE A 17 3.15 -23.01 -9.39
C ILE A 17 2.15 -22.02 -10.01
N ALA A 18 0.94 -22.49 -10.34
CA ALA A 18 -0.09 -21.66 -10.95
C ALA A 18 -0.54 -20.53 -10.01
N LEU A 19 -0.75 -20.82 -8.72
CA LEU A 19 -1.12 -19.84 -7.72
C LEU A 19 -0.07 -18.73 -7.61
N TRP A 20 1.22 -19.06 -7.46
CA TRP A 20 2.25 -18.03 -7.34
C TRP A 20 2.47 -17.24 -8.65
N ALA A 21 2.34 -17.87 -9.82
CA ALA A 21 2.34 -17.15 -11.09
C ALA A 21 1.17 -16.16 -11.19
N LEU A 22 -0.02 -16.56 -10.72
CA LEU A 22 -1.18 -15.68 -10.61
C LEU A 22 -0.93 -14.54 -9.62
N ALA A 23 -0.31 -14.81 -8.46
CA ALA A 23 0.04 -13.78 -7.48
C ALA A 23 0.92 -12.68 -8.09
N ALA A 24 1.93 -13.08 -8.87
CA ALA A 24 2.81 -12.17 -9.58
C ALA A 24 2.03 -11.34 -10.62
N ALA A 25 1.20 -11.99 -11.44
CA ALA A 25 0.38 -11.29 -12.43
C ALA A 25 -0.59 -10.29 -11.79
N VAL A 26 -1.29 -10.69 -10.73
CA VAL A 26 -2.20 -9.82 -9.97
C VAL A 26 -1.49 -8.60 -9.41
N PHE A 27 -0.34 -8.80 -8.76
CA PHE A 27 0.44 -7.71 -8.16
C PHE A 27 0.81 -6.63 -9.19
N TRP A 28 1.22 -7.04 -10.40
CA TRP A 28 1.68 -6.14 -11.44
C TRP A 28 0.57 -5.55 -12.31
N LEU A 29 -0.49 -6.30 -12.59
CA LEU A 29 -1.46 -5.95 -13.64
C LEU A 29 -2.81 -5.47 -13.12
N VAL A 30 -3.22 -5.87 -11.91
CA VAL A 30 -4.51 -5.44 -11.35
C VAL A 30 -4.38 -4.02 -10.81
N PRO A 31 -5.30 -3.08 -11.11
CA PRO A 31 -5.26 -1.73 -10.57
C PRO A 31 -5.39 -1.69 -9.03
N ASP A 32 -4.54 -0.90 -8.39
CA ASP A 32 -4.58 -0.65 -6.95
C ASP A 32 -5.49 0.55 -6.64
N GLN A 33 -6.79 0.28 -6.54
CA GLN A 33 -7.81 1.28 -6.23
C GLN A 33 -8.06 1.36 -4.71
N LYS A 34 -8.12 2.58 -4.17
CA LYS A 34 -8.25 2.82 -2.71
C LYS A 34 -9.51 2.20 -2.09
N LEU A 35 -10.64 2.24 -2.81
CA LEU A 35 -11.95 1.77 -2.33
C LEU A 35 -12.05 0.24 -2.35
N ILE A 36 -11.89 -0.37 -3.53
CA ILE A 36 -12.14 -1.81 -3.71
C ILE A 36 -10.94 -2.65 -3.24
N ARG A 37 -9.73 -2.07 -3.24
CA ARG A 37 -8.47 -2.76 -2.89
C ARG A 37 -8.31 -4.11 -3.62
N ALA A 38 -8.78 -4.18 -4.87
CA ALA A 38 -8.88 -5.42 -5.64
C ALA A 38 -7.52 -6.15 -5.73
N LYS A 39 -6.43 -5.41 -5.97
CA LYS A 39 -5.07 -5.94 -5.97
C LYS A 39 -4.74 -6.67 -4.65
N LEU A 40 -4.96 -6.01 -3.51
CA LEU A 40 -4.64 -6.57 -2.20
C LEU A 40 -5.49 -7.82 -1.90
N LEU A 41 -6.80 -7.74 -2.12
CA LEU A 41 -7.71 -8.86 -1.87
C LEU A 41 -7.36 -10.08 -2.73
N ALA A 42 -7.05 -9.88 -4.01
CA ALA A 42 -6.66 -10.96 -4.90
C ALA A 42 -5.34 -11.61 -4.49
N VAL A 43 -4.34 -10.81 -4.08
CA VAL A 43 -3.08 -11.35 -3.54
C VAL A 43 -3.31 -12.13 -2.24
N GLN A 44 -4.14 -11.61 -1.33
CA GLN A 44 -4.49 -12.31 -0.08
C GLN A 44 -5.19 -13.65 -0.35
N ALA A 45 -6.12 -13.68 -1.31
CA ALA A 45 -6.81 -14.91 -1.72
C ALA A 45 -5.83 -15.96 -2.26
N VAL A 46 -4.85 -15.54 -3.08
CA VAL A 46 -3.83 -16.47 -3.60
C VAL A 46 -2.94 -17.02 -2.48
N VAL A 47 -2.52 -16.17 -1.53
CA VAL A 47 -1.73 -16.60 -0.36
C VAL A 47 -2.53 -17.61 0.49
N LEU A 48 -3.83 -17.39 0.67
CA LEU A 48 -4.73 -18.33 1.35
C LEU A 48 -4.80 -19.69 0.66
N LEU A 49 -5.05 -19.69 -0.65
CA LEU A 49 -5.17 -20.92 -1.42
C LEU A 49 -3.85 -21.71 -1.40
N ALA A 50 -2.71 -21.00 -1.49
CA ALA A 50 -1.39 -21.62 -1.37
C ALA A 50 -1.17 -22.21 0.02
N GLY A 51 -1.52 -21.47 1.08
CA GLY A 51 -1.42 -21.95 2.46
C GLY A 51 -2.32 -23.16 2.73
N GLY A 52 -3.55 -23.16 2.23
CA GLY A 52 -4.51 -24.25 2.38
C GLY A 52 -4.03 -25.51 1.66
N ARG A 53 -3.45 -25.34 0.47
CA ARG A 53 -2.80 -26.43 -0.27
C ARG A 53 -1.62 -27.02 0.51
N LEU A 54 -0.80 -26.19 1.14
CA LEU A 54 0.32 -26.64 1.97
C LEU A 54 -0.17 -27.38 3.22
N ALA A 55 -1.20 -26.87 3.90
CA ALA A 55 -1.82 -27.51 5.07
C ALA A 55 -2.36 -28.90 4.73
N TRP A 56 -3.14 -28.99 3.64
CA TRP A 56 -3.70 -30.24 3.13
C TRP A 56 -2.61 -31.26 2.84
N ARG A 57 -1.52 -30.83 2.20
CA ARG A 57 -0.38 -31.72 1.89
C ARG A 57 0.32 -32.21 3.15
N GLY A 58 0.55 -31.34 4.13
CA GLY A 58 1.13 -31.73 5.42
C GLY A 58 0.29 -32.82 6.12
N ALA A 59 -1.03 -32.63 6.14
CA ALA A 59 -1.98 -33.59 6.73
C ALA A 59 -2.03 -34.93 5.97
N THR A 60 -2.03 -34.90 4.63
CA THR A 60 -2.26 -36.11 3.81
C THR A 60 -0.99 -36.88 3.45
N ARG A 61 0.18 -36.22 3.41
CA ARG A 61 1.43 -36.82 2.93
C ARG A 61 2.50 -37.01 4.00
N GLN A 62 2.22 -36.65 5.27
CA GLN A 62 3.18 -36.69 6.38
C GLN A 62 4.54 -36.09 6.01
N GLU A 63 4.55 -35.01 5.22
CA GLU A 63 5.80 -34.35 4.83
C GLU A 63 6.44 -33.70 6.07
N PRO A 64 7.75 -33.84 6.28
CA PRO A 64 8.45 -33.20 7.39
C PRO A 64 8.26 -31.69 7.34
N GLY A 65 8.13 -31.08 8.52
CA GLY A 65 8.03 -29.64 8.65
C GLY A 65 9.28 -29.02 8.07
N ARG A 66 9.16 -27.90 7.38
CA ARG A 66 10.33 -27.19 6.87
C ARG A 66 10.60 -25.98 7.74
N ARG A 67 11.87 -25.64 7.92
CA ARG A 67 12.32 -24.41 8.58
C ARG A 67 13.08 -23.55 7.58
N ALA A 68 12.76 -22.27 7.55
CA ALA A 68 13.46 -21.26 6.78
C ALA A 68 14.40 -20.46 7.67
N PHE A 69 15.49 -19.97 7.07
CA PHE A 69 16.47 -19.12 7.75
C PHE A 69 15.83 -17.86 8.36
N LEU A 70 14.87 -17.25 7.64
CA LEU A 70 14.19 -16.02 8.07
C LEU A 70 12.94 -16.26 8.93
N ASP A 71 12.63 -17.50 9.34
CA ASP A 71 11.42 -17.78 10.13
C ASP A 71 11.36 -16.94 11.41
N LEU A 72 12.46 -16.92 12.18
CA LEU A 72 12.47 -16.26 13.50
C LEU A 72 12.17 -14.75 13.43
N PRO A 73 12.90 -13.92 12.67
CA PRO A 73 12.62 -12.48 12.62
C PRO A 73 11.24 -12.15 12.05
N ILE A 74 10.72 -12.98 11.14
CA ILE A 74 9.40 -12.75 10.53
C ILE A 74 8.26 -13.19 11.45
N ILE A 75 8.42 -14.29 12.19
CA ILE A 75 7.48 -14.67 13.25
C ILE A 75 7.49 -13.61 14.35
N ALA A 76 8.66 -13.10 14.75
CA ALA A 76 8.76 -12.03 15.73
C ALA A 76 7.97 -10.78 15.30
N LEU A 77 8.02 -10.40 14.01
CA LEU A 77 7.23 -9.28 13.47
C LEU A 77 5.72 -9.53 13.57
N ALA A 78 5.27 -10.73 13.17
CA ALA A 78 3.86 -11.09 13.22
C ALA A 78 3.32 -11.13 14.67
N VAL A 79 4.09 -11.74 15.58
CA VAL A 79 3.77 -11.80 17.00
C VAL A 79 3.83 -10.42 17.66
N SER A 80 4.78 -9.55 17.29
CA SER A 80 4.82 -8.18 17.82
C SER A 80 3.57 -7.40 17.43
N GLY A 81 3.04 -7.59 16.21
CA GLY A 81 1.78 -6.98 15.80
C GLY A 81 0.61 -7.37 16.70
N LEU A 82 0.48 -8.66 17.01
CA LEU A 82 -0.53 -9.17 17.96
C LEU A 82 -0.33 -8.64 19.38
N PHE A 83 0.91 -8.60 19.84
CA PHE A 83 1.27 -8.09 21.16
C PHE A 83 0.86 -6.62 21.33
N PHE A 84 1.24 -5.75 20.39
CA PHE A 84 0.89 -4.33 20.45
C PHE A 84 -0.60 -4.07 20.22
N TRP A 85 -1.29 -4.93 19.46
CA TRP A 85 -2.74 -4.89 19.36
C TRP A 85 -3.43 -5.24 20.67
N ALA A 86 -2.98 -6.31 21.35
CA ALA A 86 -3.54 -6.74 22.63
C ALA A 86 -3.32 -5.72 23.76
N LEU A 87 -2.22 -4.95 23.70
CA LEU A 87 -1.94 -3.86 24.63
C LEU A 87 -2.55 -2.52 24.22
N SER A 88 -3.25 -2.44 23.09
CA SER A 88 -3.76 -1.18 22.57
C SER A 88 -4.95 -0.68 23.39
N SER A 89 -4.92 0.60 23.75
CA SER A 89 -6.06 1.32 24.31
C SER A 89 -7.18 1.57 23.28
N GLU A 90 -6.87 1.49 21.98
CA GLU A 90 -7.83 1.62 20.87
C GLU A 90 -7.67 0.45 19.88
N PRO A 91 -8.20 -0.74 20.21
CA PRO A 91 -7.99 -1.95 19.41
C PRO A 91 -8.42 -1.82 17.95
N ALA A 92 -9.44 -1.00 17.65
CA ALA A 92 -9.92 -0.77 16.28
C ALA A 92 -8.87 -0.10 15.39
N VAL A 93 -8.11 0.86 15.93
CA VAL A 93 -7.04 1.56 15.20
C VAL A 93 -5.87 0.61 14.96
N SER A 94 -5.46 -0.11 16.01
CA SER A 94 -4.33 -1.03 15.94
C SER A 94 -4.60 -2.30 15.14
N GLN A 95 -5.87 -2.70 14.99
CA GLN A 95 -6.26 -3.92 14.29
C GLN A 95 -5.75 -3.91 12.84
N THR A 96 -5.91 -2.80 12.12
CA THR A 96 -5.52 -2.73 10.70
C THR A 96 -4.04 -3.05 10.50
N GLU A 97 -3.18 -2.48 11.33
CA GLU A 97 -1.73 -2.71 11.27
C GLU A 97 -1.35 -4.11 11.78
N ALA A 98 -2.01 -4.62 12.82
CA ALA A 98 -1.78 -5.98 13.31
C ALA A 98 -2.11 -7.03 12.24
N VAL A 99 -3.24 -6.85 11.53
CA VAL A 99 -3.65 -7.70 10.41
C VAL A 99 -2.63 -7.64 9.27
N ARG A 100 -2.12 -6.45 8.95
CA ARG A 100 -1.07 -6.28 7.95
C ARG A 100 0.19 -7.05 8.32
N LEU A 101 0.67 -6.95 9.56
CA LEU A 101 1.87 -7.65 10.03
C LEU A 101 1.71 -9.18 10.05
N LEU A 102 0.52 -9.66 10.42
CA LEU A 102 0.18 -11.09 10.30
C LEU A 102 0.19 -11.56 8.85
N PHE A 103 -0.42 -10.78 7.95
CA PHE A 103 -0.42 -11.05 6.53
C PHE A 103 1.01 -11.15 5.97
N CYS A 104 1.92 -10.26 6.36
CA CYS A 104 3.34 -10.31 6.02
C CYS A 104 3.98 -11.65 6.41
N GLY A 105 3.78 -12.08 7.66
CA GLY A 105 4.32 -13.35 8.15
C GLY A 105 3.78 -14.56 7.39
N ILE A 106 2.49 -14.56 7.07
CA ILE A 106 1.82 -15.66 6.37
C ILE A 106 2.20 -15.68 4.88
N ALA A 107 2.32 -14.52 4.24
CA ALA A 107 2.82 -14.41 2.87
C ALA A 107 4.24 -14.99 2.75
N PHE A 108 5.14 -14.66 3.67
CA PHE A 108 6.48 -15.23 3.72
C PHE A 108 6.45 -16.75 3.97
N TRP A 109 5.67 -17.20 4.95
CA TRP A 109 5.56 -18.62 5.26
C TRP A 109 5.05 -19.41 4.04
N ALA A 110 3.95 -18.97 3.43
CA ALA A 110 3.37 -19.63 2.26
C ALA A 110 4.36 -19.63 1.07
N ALA A 111 5.04 -18.50 0.82
CA ALA A 111 6.04 -18.38 -0.23
C ALA A 111 7.22 -19.34 -0.01
N SER A 112 7.87 -19.25 1.15
CA SER A 112 9.06 -20.06 1.45
C SER A 112 8.76 -21.56 1.37
N ARG A 113 7.62 -22.01 1.90
CA ARG A 113 7.21 -23.42 1.86
C ARG A 113 6.81 -23.89 0.46
N SER A 114 6.10 -23.05 -0.30
CA SER A 114 5.75 -23.37 -1.70
C SER A 114 7.00 -23.53 -2.55
N PHE A 115 7.92 -22.56 -2.48
CA PHE A 115 9.13 -22.57 -3.32
C PHE A 115 10.15 -23.61 -2.89
N ALA A 116 10.06 -24.12 -1.67
CA ALA A 116 10.81 -25.30 -1.25
C ALA A 116 10.33 -26.59 -1.95
N LEU A 117 9.06 -26.65 -2.40
CA LEU A 117 8.48 -27.77 -3.13
C LEU A 117 8.57 -27.59 -4.65
N THR A 118 8.39 -26.37 -5.15
CA THR A 118 8.25 -26.09 -6.58
C THR A 118 9.49 -25.46 -7.21
N GLY A 119 10.37 -24.88 -6.40
CA GLY A 119 11.39 -23.94 -6.86
C GLY A 119 10.80 -22.55 -7.16
N PRO A 120 11.55 -21.46 -6.92
CA PRO A 120 11.03 -20.10 -7.12
C PRO A 120 11.05 -19.64 -8.59
N LYS A 121 11.74 -20.37 -9.49
CA LYS A 121 12.02 -19.94 -10.87
C LYS A 121 10.76 -19.52 -11.65
N PRO A 122 9.63 -20.27 -11.63
CA PRO A 122 8.41 -19.87 -12.34
C PRO A 122 7.83 -18.55 -11.83
N PHE A 123 7.71 -18.40 -10.50
CA PHE A 123 7.22 -17.17 -9.86
C PHE A 123 8.09 -15.97 -10.23
N LEU A 124 9.41 -16.08 -10.09
CA LEU A 124 10.35 -14.99 -10.38
C LEU A 124 10.34 -14.61 -11.87
N THR A 125 10.07 -15.57 -12.75
CA THR A 125 9.89 -15.29 -14.19
C THR A 125 8.63 -14.47 -14.43
N ALA A 126 7.50 -14.91 -13.88
CA ALA A 126 6.22 -14.20 -13.98
C ALA A 126 6.31 -12.80 -13.34
N TRP A 127 7.02 -12.68 -12.22
CA TRP A 127 7.30 -11.42 -11.54
C TRP A 127 8.04 -10.43 -12.44
N SER A 128 9.14 -10.86 -13.06
CA SER A 128 9.93 -9.99 -13.93
C SER A 128 9.20 -9.62 -15.23
N LEU A 129 8.43 -10.54 -15.81
CA LEU A 129 7.58 -10.25 -16.97
C LEU A 129 6.46 -9.26 -16.63
N GLY A 130 5.79 -9.43 -15.48
CA GLY A 130 4.78 -8.49 -14.99
C GLY A 130 5.36 -7.10 -14.74
N ALA A 131 6.56 -7.03 -14.16
CA ALA A 131 7.28 -5.77 -13.98
C ALA A 131 7.58 -5.08 -15.32
N SER A 132 8.03 -5.83 -16.32
CA SER A 132 8.26 -5.30 -17.66
C SER A 132 6.98 -4.81 -18.33
N ALA A 133 5.84 -5.51 -18.15
CA ALA A 133 4.55 -5.04 -18.65
C ALA A 133 4.09 -3.74 -17.97
N ALA A 134 4.25 -3.64 -16.63
CA ALA A 134 3.96 -2.42 -15.90
C ALA A 134 4.88 -1.25 -16.30
N ALA A 135 6.16 -1.52 -16.55
CA ALA A 135 7.10 -0.53 -17.06
C ALA A 135 6.75 -0.07 -18.49
N LEU A 136 6.32 -0.98 -19.36
CA LEU A 136 5.83 -0.63 -20.70
C LEU A 136 4.61 0.30 -20.61
N TRP A 137 3.68 -0.02 -19.72
CA TRP A 137 2.52 0.83 -19.45
C TRP A 137 2.92 2.21 -18.93
N ALA A 138 3.94 2.29 -18.07
CA ALA A 138 4.48 3.54 -17.56
C ALA A 138 5.10 4.39 -18.67
N VAL A 139 5.83 3.78 -19.59
CA VAL A 139 6.37 4.43 -20.80
C VAL A 139 5.24 4.96 -21.68
N ALA A 140 4.17 4.17 -21.88
CA ALA A 140 3.01 4.60 -22.65
C ALA A 140 2.30 5.80 -22.00
N GLN A 141 2.11 5.79 -20.67
CA GLN A 141 1.57 6.93 -19.93
C GLN A 141 2.45 8.18 -20.12
N ALA A 142 3.78 8.04 -19.99
CA ALA A 142 4.70 9.15 -20.18
C ALA A 142 4.65 9.72 -21.62
N ALA A 143 4.55 8.85 -22.63
CA ALA A 143 4.40 9.26 -24.03
C ALA A 143 3.09 10.01 -24.30
N GLN A 144 2.05 9.76 -23.50
CA GLN A 144 0.78 10.50 -23.52
C GLN A 144 0.81 11.80 -22.68
N GLY A 145 1.99 12.24 -22.23
CA GLY A 145 2.15 13.47 -21.47
C GLY A 145 1.93 13.34 -19.97
N GLN A 146 1.77 12.12 -19.42
CA GLN A 146 1.71 11.93 -17.97
C GLN A 146 3.10 12.18 -17.34
N PRO A 147 3.28 13.22 -16.52
CA PRO A 147 4.61 13.62 -16.04
C PRO A 147 5.21 12.63 -15.04
N ARG A 148 4.35 11.87 -14.33
CA ARG A 148 4.77 10.82 -13.38
C ARG A 148 3.83 9.62 -13.54
N PRO A 149 4.20 8.61 -14.33
CA PRO A 149 3.38 7.43 -14.51
C PRO A 149 3.25 6.64 -13.20
N PHE A 150 2.09 6.01 -13.02
CA PHE A 150 1.76 5.19 -11.85
C PHE A 150 1.27 3.79 -12.23
N ALA A 151 0.99 3.54 -13.52
CA ALA A 151 0.49 2.27 -14.04
C ALA A 151 -0.63 1.67 -13.16
N SER A 152 -0.51 0.41 -12.75
CA SER A 152 -1.50 -0.28 -11.90
C SER A 152 -1.37 0.03 -10.40
N PHE A 153 -0.43 0.88 -9.97
CA PHE A 153 -0.13 1.09 -8.54
C PHE A 153 -0.81 2.30 -7.92
N GLY A 154 -1.52 3.11 -8.71
CA GLY A 154 -2.23 4.31 -8.24
C GLY A 154 -1.33 5.43 -7.68
N ASN A 155 -0.03 5.17 -7.52
CA ASN A 155 0.97 6.12 -7.04
C ASN A 155 2.32 5.88 -7.74
N PRO A 156 2.95 6.92 -8.33
CA PRO A 156 4.25 6.79 -8.99
C PRO A 156 5.37 6.29 -8.07
N ILE A 157 5.31 6.60 -6.77
CA ILE A 157 6.31 6.16 -5.79
C ILE A 157 6.28 4.64 -5.67
N PHE A 158 5.09 4.04 -5.48
CA PHE A 158 4.91 2.59 -5.34
C PHE A 158 5.24 1.84 -6.62
N LEU A 159 4.89 2.40 -7.79
CA LEU A 159 5.34 1.83 -9.07
C LEU A 159 6.87 1.84 -9.15
N GLY A 160 7.51 2.96 -8.83
CA GLY A 160 8.96 3.11 -8.90
C GLY A 160 9.68 2.13 -7.98
N THR A 161 9.27 2.02 -6.71
CA THR A 161 9.89 1.12 -5.74
C THR A 161 9.65 -0.35 -6.10
N ALA A 162 8.47 -0.70 -6.62
CA ALA A 162 8.20 -2.04 -7.14
C ALA A 162 9.06 -2.39 -8.36
N LEU A 163 9.20 -1.48 -9.34
CA LEU A 163 10.05 -1.71 -10.52
C LEU A 163 11.53 -1.85 -10.13
N ALA A 164 12.02 -1.00 -9.22
CA ALA A 164 13.37 -1.10 -8.69
C ALA A 164 13.62 -2.45 -8.02
N CYS A 165 12.63 -2.99 -7.31
CA CYS A 165 12.67 -4.30 -6.69
C CYS A 165 12.75 -5.46 -7.71
N ALA A 166 12.15 -5.32 -8.89
CA ALA A 166 12.15 -6.36 -9.92
C ALA A 166 13.44 -6.39 -10.76
N LEU A 167 14.12 -5.25 -10.88
CA LEU A 167 15.29 -5.06 -11.73
C LEU A 167 16.42 -6.09 -11.51
N PRO A 168 16.81 -6.46 -10.27
CA PRO A 168 17.83 -7.48 -10.05
C PRO A 168 17.48 -8.84 -10.67
N LEU A 169 16.20 -9.20 -10.75
CA LEU A 169 15.76 -10.46 -11.35
C LEU A 169 15.93 -10.46 -12.86
N ALA A 170 15.56 -9.35 -13.54
CA ALA A 170 15.80 -9.20 -14.97
C ALA A 170 17.29 -9.27 -15.30
N LEU A 171 18.14 -8.59 -14.52
CA LEU A 171 19.59 -8.62 -14.68
C LEU A 171 20.17 -10.02 -14.45
N ALA A 172 19.77 -10.70 -13.37
CA ALA A 172 20.21 -12.06 -13.09
C ALA A 172 19.87 -13.03 -14.24
N ARG A 173 18.69 -12.88 -14.85
CA ARG A 173 18.27 -13.67 -16.01
C ARG A 173 19.00 -13.30 -17.29
N ALA A 174 19.36 -12.03 -17.48
CA ALA A 174 20.20 -11.59 -18.59
C ALA A 174 21.62 -12.19 -18.51
N CYS A 175 22.09 -12.58 -17.33
CA CYS A 175 23.36 -13.28 -17.14
C CYS A 175 23.29 -14.80 -17.38
N GLU A 176 22.10 -15.40 -17.51
CA GLU A 176 21.98 -16.85 -17.79
C GLU A 176 22.56 -17.22 -19.18
N PRO A 177 23.13 -18.42 -19.37
CA PRO A 177 23.62 -18.87 -20.68
C PRO A 177 22.50 -18.96 -21.74
N GLY A 178 22.74 -18.41 -22.94
CA GLY A 178 21.85 -18.52 -24.11
C GLY A 178 21.46 -17.17 -24.74
N ALA A 179 22.03 -16.87 -25.92
CA ALA A 179 21.94 -15.57 -26.59
C ALA A 179 20.53 -14.94 -26.72
N PRO A 180 19.48 -15.65 -27.19
CA PRO A 180 18.15 -15.03 -27.37
C PRO A 180 17.48 -14.69 -26.02
N LYS A 181 17.73 -15.48 -24.97
CA LYS A 181 17.21 -15.19 -23.62
C LYS A 181 17.96 -14.00 -23.00
N ARG A 182 19.27 -13.89 -23.22
CA ARG A 182 20.07 -12.76 -22.74
C ARG A 182 19.58 -11.43 -23.29
N ALA A 183 19.33 -11.35 -24.60
CA ALA A 183 18.81 -10.14 -25.23
C ALA A 183 17.43 -9.74 -24.68
N LEU A 184 16.51 -10.70 -24.55
CA LEU A 184 15.17 -10.47 -24.00
C LEU A 184 15.23 -9.91 -22.57
N TRP A 185 16.00 -10.54 -21.68
CA TRP A 185 16.11 -10.11 -20.29
C TRP A 185 16.91 -8.81 -20.12
N GLY A 186 17.88 -8.56 -21.01
CA GLY A 186 18.56 -7.27 -21.11
C GLY A 186 17.59 -6.14 -21.47
N ALA A 187 16.74 -6.36 -22.48
CA ALA A 187 15.69 -5.41 -22.86
C ALA A 187 14.68 -5.21 -21.71
N ALA A 188 14.29 -6.29 -21.01
CA ALA A 188 13.45 -6.20 -19.82
C ALA A 188 14.06 -5.33 -18.72
N ALA A 189 15.37 -5.48 -18.45
CA ALA A 189 16.09 -4.68 -17.46
C ALA A 189 16.18 -3.20 -17.87
N VAL A 190 16.43 -2.90 -19.15
CA VAL A 190 16.43 -1.53 -19.68
C VAL A 190 15.05 -0.90 -19.52
N LEU A 191 13.99 -1.61 -19.89
CA LEU A 191 12.62 -1.15 -19.78
C LEU A 191 12.21 -0.89 -18.32
N GLN A 192 12.53 -1.80 -17.41
CA GLN A 192 12.27 -1.63 -15.98
C GLN A 192 13.05 -0.43 -15.41
N SER A 193 14.30 -0.22 -15.83
CA SER A 193 15.12 0.94 -15.44
C SER A 193 14.51 2.25 -15.95
N ALA A 194 14.06 2.28 -17.21
CA ALA A 194 13.35 3.44 -17.77
C ALA A 194 12.09 3.74 -16.95
N GLY A 195 11.30 2.73 -16.62
CA GLY A 195 10.11 2.88 -15.76
C GLY A 195 10.45 3.46 -14.38
N VAL A 196 11.52 3.00 -13.72
CA VAL A 196 12.00 3.57 -12.44
C VAL A 196 12.29 5.07 -12.60
N LEU A 197 13.03 5.46 -13.63
CA LEU A 197 13.40 6.86 -13.86
C LEU A 197 12.18 7.74 -14.17
N LEU A 198 11.27 7.26 -15.02
CA LEU A 198 10.06 7.98 -15.42
C LEU A 198 9.14 8.28 -14.23
N THR A 199 9.09 7.44 -13.21
CA THR A 199 8.27 7.72 -12.00
C THR A 199 8.75 8.94 -11.22
N HIS A 200 9.98 9.42 -11.47
CA HIS A 200 10.67 10.45 -10.68
C HIS A 200 10.64 10.16 -9.17
N SER A 201 10.61 8.88 -8.79
CA SER A 201 10.54 8.44 -7.40
C SER A 201 11.93 8.43 -6.76
N ARG A 202 12.15 9.36 -5.83
CA ARG A 202 13.39 9.41 -5.03
C ARG A 202 13.57 8.16 -4.18
N ALA A 203 12.48 7.64 -3.63
CA ALA A 203 12.48 6.41 -2.85
C ALA A 203 12.96 5.22 -3.67
N ALA A 204 12.50 5.10 -4.92
CA ALA A 204 12.91 4.04 -5.83
C ALA A 204 14.41 4.09 -6.14
N VAL A 205 14.93 5.28 -6.47
CA VAL A 205 16.36 5.46 -6.78
C VAL A 205 17.22 5.22 -5.54
N ALA A 206 16.86 5.80 -4.39
CA ALA A 206 17.60 5.62 -3.15
C ALA A 206 17.61 4.16 -2.70
N GLY A 207 16.46 3.48 -2.76
CA GLY A 207 16.35 2.06 -2.45
C GLY A 207 17.16 1.19 -3.41
N LEU A 208 17.14 1.48 -4.71
CA LEU A 208 17.92 0.76 -5.71
C LEU A 208 19.43 0.87 -5.42
N LEU A 209 19.92 2.09 -5.19
CA LEU A 209 21.33 2.34 -4.85
C LEU A 209 21.73 1.62 -3.56
N ALA A 210 20.93 1.76 -2.50
CA ALA A 210 21.19 1.13 -1.21
C ALA A 210 21.15 -0.41 -1.30
N GLY A 211 20.15 -0.98 -1.97
CA GLY A 211 20.03 -2.43 -2.12
C GLY A 211 21.13 -3.05 -2.97
N LEU A 212 21.54 -2.38 -4.06
CA LEU A 212 22.70 -2.81 -4.87
C LEU A 212 24.01 -2.69 -4.08
N ALA A 213 24.18 -1.64 -3.28
CA ALA A 213 25.32 -1.49 -2.38
C ALA A 213 25.36 -2.62 -1.34
N LEU A 214 24.22 -2.94 -0.71
CA LEU A 214 24.11 -4.06 0.22
C LEU A 214 24.44 -5.41 -0.45
N TRP A 215 23.98 -5.62 -1.68
CA TRP A 215 24.33 -6.82 -2.46
C TRP A 215 25.84 -6.89 -2.75
N ALA A 216 26.46 -5.78 -3.16
CA ALA A 216 27.90 -5.73 -3.41
C ALA A 216 28.69 -5.98 -2.11
N LEU A 217 28.30 -5.34 -1.01
CA LEU A 217 28.89 -5.52 0.32
C LEU A 217 28.79 -6.97 0.81
N ALA A 218 27.70 -7.67 0.50
CA ALA A 218 27.54 -9.08 0.84
C ALA A 218 28.59 -9.99 0.14
N ARG A 219 29.26 -9.51 -0.91
CA ARG A 219 30.28 -10.26 -1.67
C ARG A 219 31.72 -9.91 -1.29
N LEU A 220 31.93 -8.82 -0.57
CA LEU A 220 33.26 -8.32 -0.24
C LEU A 220 33.78 -8.93 1.07
N LYS A 221 35.10 -9.16 1.16
CA LYS A 221 35.79 -9.74 2.33
C LYS A 221 37.02 -8.89 2.72
N GLY A 222 37.28 -8.74 4.02
CA GLY A 222 38.47 -8.05 4.53
C GLY A 222 38.50 -6.54 4.24
N ARG A 223 39.66 -5.98 3.87
CA ARG A 223 39.87 -4.53 3.60
C ARG A 223 38.95 -3.95 2.52
N SER A 224 38.45 -4.78 1.61
CA SER A 224 37.47 -4.38 0.59
C SER A 224 36.09 -4.00 1.17
N LEU A 225 35.72 -4.54 2.34
CA LEU A 225 34.48 -4.21 3.03
C LEU A 225 34.49 -2.77 3.57
N ALA A 226 35.61 -2.34 4.17
CA ALA A 226 35.77 -0.98 4.69
C ALA A 226 35.69 0.07 3.57
N ALA A 227 36.37 -0.19 2.44
CA ALA A 227 36.32 0.67 1.26
C ALA A 227 34.90 0.76 0.66
N ALA A 228 34.17 -0.36 0.63
CA ALA A 228 32.80 -0.37 0.11
C ALA A 228 31.78 0.27 1.06
N LEU A 229 31.98 0.17 2.38
CA LEU A 229 31.17 0.92 3.36
C LEU A 229 31.37 2.43 3.18
N ALA A 230 32.62 2.88 2.99
CA ALA A 230 32.93 4.27 2.70
C ALA A 230 32.33 4.73 1.35
N ALA A 231 32.42 3.91 0.29
CA ALA A 231 31.83 4.21 -1.02
C ALA A 231 30.29 4.27 -0.95
N SER A 232 29.66 3.37 -0.20
CA SER A 232 28.22 3.36 0.02
C SER A 232 27.76 4.60 0.80
N ALA A 233 28.50 4.99 1.84
CA ALA A 233 28.27 6.23 2.58
C ALA A 233 28.42 7.47 1.67
N GLY A 234 29.42 7.48 0.77
CA GLY A 234 29.60 8.53 -0.25
C GLY A 234 28.43 8.63 -1.23
N LEU A 235 27.95 7.49 -1.77
CA LEU A 235 26.79 7.45 -2.66
C LEU A 235 25.49 7.91 -1.97
N LEU A 236 25.27 7.50 -0.73
CA LEU A 236 24.11 7.94 0.06
C LEU A 236 24.18 9.44 0.37
N SER A 237 25.37 9.95 0.69
CA SER A 237 25.60 11.39 0.90
C SER A 237 25.40 12.20 -0.38
N ALA A 238 25.87 11.68 -1.52
CA ALA A 238 25.65 12.27 -2.83
C ALA A 238 24.17 12.26 -3.24
N ALA A 239 23.44 11.17 -2.96
CA ALA A 239 22.00 11.11 -3.17
C ALA A 239 21.27 12.13 -2.28
N ALA A 240 21.59 12.20 -0.98
CA ALA A 240 21.03 13.19 -0.07
C ALA A 240 21.29 14.63 -0.55
N TRP A 241 22.49 14.91 -1.03
CA TRP A 241 22.86 16.22 -1.59
C TRP A 241 22.14 16.52 -2.92
N ALA A 242 22.09 15.58 -3.85
CA ALA A 242 21.43 15.75 -5.15
C ALA A 242 19.94 16.03 -5.01
N PHE A 243 19.32 15.55 -3.93
CA PHE A 243 17.90 15.77 -3.66
C PHE A 243 17.61 16.98 -2.76
N ARG A 244 18.60 17.76 -2.31
CA ARG A 244 18.48 18.86 -1.32
C ARG A 244 17.53 20.00 -1.69
N SER A 245 17.19 20.18 -2.97
CA SER A 245 16.60 21.42 -3.53
C SER A 245 15.07 21.49 -3.60
N ARG A 246 14.32 20.49 -3.10
CA ARG A 246 12.84 20.60 -2.94
C ARG A 246 12.53 20.78 -1.46
N GLU A 247 11.57 21.62 -1.08
CA GLU A 247 11.12 21.75 0.31
C GLU A 247 10.97 20.37 0.97
N TRP A 248 11.91 20.02 1.84
CA TRP A 248 12.01 18.68 2.45
C TRP A 248 11.05 18.61 3.63
N THR A 249 9.75 18.71 3.37
CA THR A 249 8.76 18.72 4.47
C THR A 249 8.77 17.41 5.25
N HIS A 250 9.20 16.29 4.65
CA HIS A 250 9.49 15.05 5.38
C HIS A 250 10.54 15.22 6.49
N ALA A 251 11.55 16.08 6.32
CA ALA A 251 12.55 16.30 7.37
C ALA A 251 11.95 16.98 8.61
N LEU A 252 10.97 17.87 8.41
CA LEU A 252 10.19 18.45 9.52
C LEU A 252 9.31 17.40 10.18
N ILE A 253 8.63 16.54 9.40
CA ILE A 253 7.86 15.42 9.95
C ILE A 253 8.76 14.50 10.79
N TRP A 254 9.95 14.18 10.30
CA TRP A 254 10.87 13.30 11.00
C TRP A 254 11.37 13.92 12.30
N ARG A 255 11.79 15.19 12.24
CA ARG A 255 12.22 15.94 13.43
C ARG A 255 11.11 16.00 14.46
N ASP A 256 9.89 16.34 14.05
CA ASP A 256 8.73 16.53 14.93
C ASP A 256 8.17 15.19 15.44
N SER A 257 8.53 14.06 14.81
CA SER A 257 8.20 12.71 15.30
C SER A 257 9.01 12.30 16.53
N PHE A 258 10.22 12.85 16.72
CA PHE A 258 11.07 12.51 17.88
C PHE A 258 10.47 12.94 19.22
N PRO A 259 9.94 14.17 19.39
CA PRO A 259 9.18 14.54 20.57
C PRO A 259 8.02 13.59 20.90
N LEU A 260 7.27 13.13 19.89
CA LEU A 260 6.19 12.15 20.07
C LEU A 260 6.72 10.80 20.57
N TRP A 261 7.83 10.30 20.01
CA TRP A 261 8.45 9.09 20.57
C TRP A 261 8.97 9.30 22.00
N ARG A 262 9.57 10.46 22.29
CA ARG A 262 10.10 10.76 23.64
C ARG A 262 9.01 10.83 24.71
N SER A 263 7.77 11.15 24.37
CA SER A 263 6.65 11.06 25.32
C SER A 263 6.24 9.62 25.63
N HIS A 264 6.60 8.66 24.76
CA HIS A 264 6.31 7.23 24.92
C HIS A 264 7.55 6.35 24.61
N PRO A 265 8.65 6.46 25.39
CA PRO A 265 9.96 6.01 24.96
C PRO A 265 10.12 4.49 24.85
N LEU A 266 9.31 3.70 25.57
CA LEU A 266 9.45 2.24 25.64
C LEU A 266 8.57 1.51 24.61
N LEU A 267 7.27 1.73 24.65
CA LEU A 267 6.29 1.02 23.82
C LEU A 267 5.79 1.84 22.63
N GLY A 268 6.21 3.10 22.50
CA GLY A 268 5.65 4.01 21.52
C GLY A 268 4.22 4.45 21.85
N CYS A 269 3.63 5.25 20.97
CA CYS A 269 2.27 5.78 21.14
C CYS A 269 1.16 4.75 20.83
N GLY A 270 1.53 3.54 20.42
CA GLY A 270 0.62 2.45 20.07
C GLY A 270 0.52 2.21 18.57
N LEU A 271 0.33 0.94 18.21
CA LEU A 271 0.35 0.47 16.82
C LEU A 271 -0.73 1.17 15.96
N GLY A 272 -0.31 1.79 14.86
CA GLY A 272 -1.21 2.51 13.94
C GLY A 272 -1.70 3.88 14.42
N ARG A 273 -1.31 4.34 15.62
CA ARG A 273 -1.81 5.59 16.23
C ARG A 273 -1.04 6.84 15.81
N PHE A 274 0.00 6.72 14.98
CA PHE A 274 0.83 7.86 14.58
C PHE A 274 0.00 9.07 14.13
N HIS A 275 -0.96 8.86 13.23
CA HIS A 275 -1.78 9.91 12.63
C HIS A 275 -2.75 10.59 13.62
N LEU A 276 -3.07 9.94 14.74
CA LEU A 276 -3.93 10.49 15.80
C LEU A 276 -3.14 11.39 16.74
N GLU A 277 -1.91 10.98 17.07
CA GLU A 277 -1.08 11.63 18.09
C GLU A 277 -0.16 12.72 17.50
N PHE A 278 0.39 12.48 16.30
CA PHE A 278 1.37 13.36 15.66
C PHE A 278 0.93 14.83 15.49
N PRO A 279 -0.34 15.16 15.18
CA PRO A 279 -0.77 16.55 15.05
C PRO A 279 -0.46 17.42 16.27
N ALA A 280 -0.50 16.86 17.48
CA ALA A 280 -0.17 17.57 18.71
C ALA A 280 1.32 17.95 18.83
N PHE A 281 2.20 17.25 18.10
CA PHE A 281 3.66 17.43 18.11
C PHE A 281 4.19 18.17 16.89
N ALA A 282 3.33 18.47 15.90
CA ALA A 282 3.72 19.23 14.72
C ALA A 282 4.18 20.65 15.10
N SER A 283 5.37 21.03 14.66
CA SER A 283 5.93 22.37 14.90
C SER A 283 5.17 23.46 14.12
N GLN A 284 5.28 24.71 14.55
CA GLN A 284 4.75 25.85 13.78
C GLN A 284 5.32 25.92 12.36
N ALA A 285 6.60 25.55 12.17
CA ALA A 285 7.22 25.49 10.84
C ALA A 285 6.56 24.44 9.94
N LEU A 286 6.19 23.27 10.50
CA LEU A 286 5.46 22.23 9.77
C LEU A 286 4.01 22.67 9.50
N LYS A 287 3.33 23.27 10.49
CA LYS A 287 1.97 23.82 10.35
C LYS A 287 1.90 24.98 9.36
N ALA A 288 2.97 25.76 9.21
CA ALA A 288 3.05 26.82 8.20
C ALA A 288 3.09 26.26 6.77
N GLN A 289 3.68 25.07 6.58
CA GLN A 289 3.66 24.34 5.30
C GLN A 289 2.37 23.53 5.11
N TRP A 290 1.74 23.10 6.20
CA TRP A 290 0.46 22.38 6.23
C TRP A 290 -0.49 22.94 7.29
N PRO A 291 -1.23 24.02 6.98
CA PRO A 291 -2.18 24.60 7.93
C PRO A 291 -3.26 23.58 8.32
N GLU A 292 -3.50 23.45 9.63
CA GLU A 292 -4.49 22.54 10.21
C GLU A 292 -5.86 22.75 9.55
N GLY A 293 -6.48 21.66 9.07
CA GLY A 293 -7.76 21.67 8.38
C GLY A 293 -7.74 21.26 6.90
N ARG A 294 -6.56 21.12 6.26
CA ARG A 294 -6.45 20.72 4.83
C ARG A 294 -5.77 19.36 4.56
N VAL A 295 -4.89 18.90 5.44
CA VAL A 295 -4.08 17.68 5.22
C VAL A 295 -3.90 16.91 6.52
N ILE A 296 -4.30 15.63 6.53
CA ILE A 296 -4.02 14.71 7.64
C ILE A 296 -2.66 14.05 7.36
N ILE A 297 -1.68 14.29 8.22
CA ILE A 297 -0.37 13.62 8.14
C ILE A 297 -0.54 12.18 8.66
N ASN A 298 -0.75 11.26 7.72
CA ASN A 298 -1.09 9.88 8.04
C ASN A 298 0.12 9.01 8.42
N PHE A 299 1.32 9.38 7.96
CA PHE A 299 2.54 8.57 8.09
C PHE A 299 3.76 9.46 8.34
N ALA A 300 4.80 8.90 8.96
CA ALA A 300 6.08 9.59 9.09
C ALA A 300 6.84 9.67 7.75
N HIS A 301 6.37 8.98 6.71
CA HIS A 301 7.10 8.77 5.44
C HIS A 301 8.51 8.17 5.64
N ASN A 302 8.67 7.42 6.73
CA ASN A 302 9.84 6.65 7.10
C ASN A 302 9.34 5.51 7.97
N GLU A 303 9.39 4.29 7.44
CA GLU A 303 8.80 3.13 8.11
C GLU A 303 9.51 2.79 9.43
N TYR A 304 10.83 2.98 9.49
CA TYR A 304 11.63 2.72 10.68
C TYR A 304 11.30 3.74 11.77
N LEU A 305 11.24 5.03 11.43
CA LEU A 305 10.85 6.07 12.36
C LEU A 305 9.41 5.90 12.82
N GLN A 306 8.48 5.59 11.92
CA GLN A 306 7.10 5.36 12.30
C GLN A 306 6.96 4.14 13.22
N THR A 307 7.70 3.06 12.94
CA THR A 307 7.74 1.88 13.82
C THR A 307 8.30 2.22 15.19
N LEU A 308 9.38 3.01 15.25
CA LEU A 308 9.92 3.52 16.52
C LEU A 308 8.88 4.32 17.31
N VAL A 309 8.16 5.22 16.64
CA VAL A 309 7.14 6.06 17.26
C VAL A 309 5.95 5.23 17.77
N GLU A 310 5.48 4.26 17.00
CA GLU A 310 4.28 3.49 17.33
C GLU A 310 4.53 2.31 18.29
N THR A 311 5.73 1.72 18.25
CA THR A 311 6.05 0.46 18.95
C THR A 311 7.32 0.53 19.81
N GLY A 312 7.96 1.69 19.85
CA GLY A 312 9.20 1.92 20.58
C GLY A 312 10.41 1.17 20.00
N PRO A 313 11.54 1.19 20.73
CA PRO A 313 12.79 0.54 20.32
C PRO A 313 12.64 -0.97 20.11
N PHE A 314 11.74 -1.63 20.84
CA PHE A 314 11.50 -3.06 20.71
C PHE A 314 10.94 -3.42 19.32
N GLY A 315 9.84 -2.79 18.90
CA GLY A 315 9.28 -3.08 17.58
C GLY A 315 10.19 -2.63 16.44
N LEU A 316 10.94 -1.53 16.63
CA LEU A 316 11.98 -1.13 15.67
C LEU A 316 13.07 -2.21 15.53
N ALA A 317 13.55 -2.79 16.64
CA ALA A 317 14.56 -3.84 16.61
C ALA A 317 14.06 -5.09 15.87
N VAL A 318 12.79 -5.46 16.07
CA VAL A 318 12.15 -6.56 15.32
C VAL A 318 12.11 -6.27 13.82
N LEU A 319 11.74 -5.05 13.42
CA LEU A 319 11.74 -4.66 12.01
C LEU A 319 13.15 -4.67 11.40
N ILE A 320 14.16 -4.13 12.10
CA ILE A 320 15.57 -4.08 11.62
C ILE A 320 16.17 -5.48 11.50
N ALA A 321 15.76 -6.44 12.34
CA ALA A 321 16.26 -7.80 12.27
C ALA A 321 16.01 -8.47 10.90
N ILE A 322 14.96 -8.06 10.17
CA ILE A 322 14.59 -8.62 8.87
C ILE A 322 15.61 -8.28 7.77
N PRO A 323 15.89 -7.01 7.43
CA PRO A 323 16.91 -6.68 6.42
C PRO A 323 18.30 -7.16 6.84
N VAL A 324 18.64 -7.14 8.13
CA VAL A 324 19.92 -7.67 8.63
C VAL A 324 20.02 -9.17 8.36
N ALA A 325 19.00 -9.96 8.72
CA ALA A 325 19.00 -11.39 8.47
C ALA A 325 18.98 -11.71 6.96
N ALA A 326 18.21 -10.97 6.17
CA ALA A 326 18.18 -11.13 4.71
C ALA A 326 19.55 -10.85 4.07
N TRP A 327 20.27 -9.85 4.57
CA TRP A 327 21.63 -9.54 4.12
C TRP A 327 22.66 -10.59 4.56
N LEU A 328 22.59 -11.08 5.80
CA LEU A 328 23.44 -12.16 6.29
C LEU A 328 23.24 -13.45 5.49
N MET A 329 21.99 -13.77 5.15
CA MET A 329 21.66 -14.87 4.26
C MET A 329 22.34 -14.69 2.89
N LEU A 330 22.21 -13.51 2.28
CA LEU A 330 22.82 -13.19 1.00
C LEU A 330 24.35 -13.30 1.04
N ARG A 331 24.98 -12.92 2.15
CA ARG A 331 26.43 -13.02 2.39
C ARG A 331 26.91 -14.46 2.58
N GLY A 332 26.10 -15.30 3.21
CA GLY A 332 26.40 -16.72 3.44
C GLY A 332 26.16 -17.62 2.23
N GLU A 333 25.50 -17.12 1.17
CA GLU A 333 25.28 -17.89 -0.05
C GLU A 333 26.47 -17.87 -1.00
N ASP A 334 27.18 -19.00 -1.10
CA ASP A 334 27.93 -19.35 -2.30
C ASP A 334 26.93 -19.59 -3.43
N ILE A 335 26.88 -18.66 -4.41
CA ILE A 335 25.97 -18.72 -5.55
C ILE A 335 26.72 -19.29 -6.76
N PRO A 336 26.56 -20.59 -7.09
CA PRO A 336 26.93 -21.09 -8.40
C PRO A 336 26.08 -20.43 -9.50
N GLN A 337 26.60 -20.33 -10.73
CA GLN A 337 25.98 -19.65 -11.88
C GLN A 337 24.49 -19.98 -12.13
N GLY A 338 24.01 -21.17 -11.73
CA GLY A 338 22.60 -21.58 -11.86
C GLY A 338 21.66 -21.14 -10.72
N ARG A 339 22.12 -20.36 -9.73
CA ARG A 339 21.34 -19.96 -8.53
C ARG A 339 21.20 -18.44 -8.33
N LEU A 340 21.50 -17.64 -9.36
CA LEU A 340 21.40 -16.17 -9.33
C LEU A 340 20.01 -15.66 -8.91
N ASP A 341 18.94 -16.41 -9.24
CA ASP A 341 17.54 -16.07 -8.94
C ASP A 341 17.26 -15.80 -7.45
N ARG A 342 17.81 -16.60 -6.53
CA ARG A 342 17.56 -16.44 -5.09
C ARG A 342 18.23 -15.21 -4.53
N GLY A 343 19.50 -15.00 -4.92
CA GLY A 343 20.24 -13.79 -4.57
C GLY A 343 19.57 -12.54 -5.11
N ALA A 344 19.09 -12.57 -6.36
CA ALA A 344 18.36 -11.47 -6.96
C ALA A 344 17.01 -11.19 -6.27
N ALA A 345 16.27 -12.23 -5.85
CA ALA A 345 15.06 -12.05 -5.04
C ALA A 345 15.37 -11.40 -3.67
N ALA A 346 16.44 -11.82 -3.01
CA ALA A 346 16.89 -11.19 -1.75
C ALA A 346 17.27 -9.72 -1.96
N THR A 347 18.01 -9.40 -3.03
CA THR A 347 18.37 -8.03 -3.38
C THR A 347 17.12 -7.18 -3.65
N GLY A 348 16.14 -7.71 -4.40
CA GLY A 348 14.87 -7.03 -4.64
C GLY A 348 14.15 -6.68 -3.32
N ALA A 349 14.02 -7.64 -2.41
CA ALA A 349 13.42 -7.40 -1.11
C ALA A 349 14.20 -6.34 -0.29
N LEU A 350 15.53 -6.37 -0.32
CA LEU A 350 16.39 -5.37 0.33
C LEU A 350 16.23 -3.96 -0.28
N ILE A 351 15.99 -3.85 -1.60
CA ILE A 351 15.71 -2.56 -2.27
C ILE A 351 14.42 -1.93 -1.71
N LEU A 352 13.35 -2.71 -1.55
CA LEU A 352 12.10 -2.22 -0.96
C LEU A 352 12.26 -1.87 0.53
N LEU A 353 12.94 -2.72 1.29
CA LEU A 353 13.24 -2.46 2.71
C LEU A 353 14.11 -1.21 2.89
N ALA A 354 15.03 -0.92 1.97
CA ALA A 354 15.81 0.31 1.96
C ALA A 354 14.97 1.52 1.53
N SER A 355 14.12 1.37 0.52
CA SER A 355 13.17 2.41 0.08
C SER A 355 12.25 2.85 1.23
N ALA A 356 11.88 1.92 2.12
CA ALA A 356 11.02 2.17 3.27
C ALA A 356 11.62 3.18 4.28
N PHE A 357 12.90 3.52 4.18
CA PHE A 357 13.50 4.60 4.98
C PHE A 357 12.98 5.98 4.59
N VAL A 358 12.55 6.18 3.34
CA VAL A 358 12.09 7.47 2.80
C VAL A 358 10.66 7.42 2.25
N SER A 359 9.95 6.33 2.52
CA SER A 359 8.60 6.10 1.99
C SER A 359 7.85 5.09 2.88
N PRO A 360 6.52 5.22 3.02
CA PRO A 360 5.72 4.33 3.85
C PRO A 360 5.33 3.02 3.14
N ASP A 361 6.15 2.49 2.20
CA ASP A 361 5.77 1.36 1.34
C ASP A 361 5.24 0.16 2.14
N LEU A 362 5.86 -0.18 3.27
CA LEU A 362 5.44 -1.36 4.05
C LEU A 362 4.06 -1.20 4.70
N ARG A 363 3.54 0.02 4.88
CA ARG A 363 2.17 0.26 5.36
C ARG A 363 1.10 -0.16 4.36
N PHE A 364 1.47 -0.36 3.10
CA PHE A 364 0.58 -0.82 2.05
C PHE A 364 0.72 -2.34 1.86
N GLY A 365 -0.39 -3.07 2.03
CA GLY A 365 -0.38 -4.54 2.02
C GLY A 365 0.20 -5.16 0.74
N ALA A 366 -0.02 -4.54 -0.43
CA ALA A 366 0.52 -5.04 -1.70
C ALA A 366 2.07 -4.91 -1.75
N SER A 367 2.61 -3.76 -1.38
CA SER A 367 4.06 -3.55 -1.31
C SER A 367 4.71 -4.41 -0.23
N ALA A 368 4.04 -4.58 0.91
CA ALA A 368 4.49 -5.51 1.94
C ALA A 368 4.54 -6.95 1.41
N PHE A 369 3.48 -7.42 0.72
CA PHE A 369 3.48 -8.72 0.06
C PHE A 369 4.70 -8.93 -0.84
N ALA A 370 5.09 -7.93 -1.64
CA ALA A 370 6.25 -8.02 -2.52
C ALA A 370 7.53 -8.38 -1.74
N VAL A 371 7.78 -7.71 -0.62
CA VAL A 371 8.93 -7.98 0.25
C VAL A 371 8.89 -9.41 0.77
N PHE A 372 7.79 -9.81 1.40
CA PHE A 372 7.71 -11.09 2.09
C PHE A 372 7.64 -12.28 1.13
N ALA A 373 7.03 -12.13 -0.05
CA ALA A 373 7.03 -13.14 -1.11
C ALA A 373 8.44 -13.34 -1.70
N LEU A 374 9.19 -12.25 -1.94
CA LEU A 374 10.56 -12.31 -2.46
C LEU A 374 11.54 -12.86 -1.42
N LEU A 375 11.41 -12.48 -0.15
CA LEU A 375 12.17 -13.12 0.94
C LEU A 375 11.88 -14.61 1.01
N GLY A 376 10.62 -15.02 0.85
CA GLY A 376 10.25 -16.43 0.77
C GLY A 376 10.88 -17.15 -0.43
N ALA A 377 10.94 -16.50 -1.61
CA ALA A 377 11.61 -17.03 -2.79
C ALA A 377 13.13 -17.13 -2.64
N ALA A 378 13.74 -16.21 -1.90
CA ALA A 378 15.17 -16.20 -1.65
C ALA A 378 15.58 -17.30 -0.65
N THR A 379 14.83 -17.44 0.43
CA THR A 379 15.20 -18.28 1.58
C THR A 379 15.27 -19.77 1.23
N ARG A 380 16.27 -20.45 1.79
CA ARG A 380 16.35 -21.91 1.75
C ARG A 380 15.55 -22.49 2.90
N CYS A 381 14.89 -23.61 2.62
CA CYS A 381 14.13 -24.36 3.60
C CYS A 381 14.79 -25.71 3.82
N GLU A 382 15.10 -26.02 5.08
CA GLU A 382 15.63 -27.31 5.49
C GLU A 382 14.51 -28.18 6.06
N PRO A 383 14.48 -29.49 5.76
CA PRO A 383 13.57 -30.42 6.42
C PRO A 383 13.90 -30.48 7.91
N ARG A 384 12.89 -30.34 8.75
CA ARG A 384 12.93 -30.55 10.20
C ARG A 384 12.27 -31.91 10.45
N GLY A 385 12.89 -32.76 11.27
CA GLY A 385 12.47 -34.14 11.50
C GLY A 385 11.05 -34.32 12.08
N GLU A 386 10.41 -33.23 12.51
CA GLU A 386 9.02 -33.20 12.95
C GLU A 386 8.16 -32.53 11.88
N ALA A 387 7.05 -33.17 11.50
CA ALA A 387 6.00 -32.53 10.71
C ALA A 387 5.53 -31.27 11.44
N ALA A 388 5.52 -30.11 10.78
CA ALA A 388 4.80 -28.96 11.33
C ALA A 388 3.33 -29.40 11.46
N PRO A 389 2.72 -29.40 12.67
CA PRO A 389 1.40 -29.98 12.84
C PRO A 389 0.45 -29.33 11.85
N ALA A 390 -0.32 -30.13 11.10
CA ALA A 390 -1.37 -29.61 10.23
C ALA A 390 -2.28 -28.62 10.99
N VAL A 391 -2.45 -28.85 12.30
CA VAL A 391 -3.11 -27.96 13.26
C VAL A 391 -2.48 -26.56 13.29
N VAL A 392 -1.16 -26.40 13.42
CA VAL A 392 -0.51 -25.07 13.44
C VAL A 392 -0.73 -24.34 12.13
N THR A 393 -0.67 -25.08 11.01
CA THR A 393 -0.90 -24.51 9.68
C THR A 393 -2.37 -24.12 9.50
N LEU A 394 -3.29 -24.96 9.94
CA LEU A 394 -4.73 -24.73 9.88
C LEU A 394 -5.14 -23.59 10.81
N SER A 395 -4.57 -23.49 12.01
CA SER A 395 -4.79 -22.38 12.94
C SER A 395 -4.31 -21.05 12.36
N ALA A 396 -3.11 -21.02 11.77
CA ALA A 396 -2.62 -19.83 11.06
C ALA A 396 -3.55 -19.45 9.90
N LEU A 397 -4.10 -20.44 9.19
CA LEU A 397 -5.01 -20.23 8.07
C LEU A 397 -6.41 -19.79 8.49
N LEU A 398 -6.93 -20.29 9.61
CA LEU A 398 -8.22 -19.89 10.18
C LEU A 398 -8.15 -18.47 10.74
N VAL A 399 -7.05 -18.12 11.40
CA VAL A 399 -6.76 -16.73 11.78
C VAL A 399 -6.71 -15.87 10.52
N PHE A 400 -5.98 -16.30 9.47
CA PHE A 400 -5.93 -15.57 8.21
C PHE A 400 -7.30 -15.42 7.56
N LEU A 401 -8.12 -16.47 7.47
CA LEU A 401 -9.43 -16.44 6.84
C LEU A 401 -10.36 -15.49 7.61
N GLY A 402 -10.34 -15.54 8.94
CA GLY A 402 -11.07 -14.59 9.79
C GLY A 402 -10.64 -13.13 9.57
N LEU A 403 -9.35 -12.89 9.27
CA LEU A 403 -8.79 -11.57 8.98
C LEU A 403 -9.03 -11.10 7.54
N ALA A 404 -8.94 -11.99 6.55
CA ALA A 404 -9.20 -11.70 5.14
C ALA A 404 -10.70 -11.51 4.86
N LEU A 405 -11.56 -12.09 5.70
CA LEU A 405 -12.97 -11.78 5.75
C LEU A 405 -13.24 -10.44 6.42
N GLN A 406 -12.33 -9.85 7.23
CA GLN A 406 -12.62 -8.58 7.91
C GLN A 406 -12.98 -7.44 6.97
N PRO A 407 -12.32 -7.21 5.81
CA PRO A 407 -12.74 -6.18 4.86
C PRO A 407 -14.11 -6.49 4.22
N VAL A 408 -14.40 -7.75 3.90
CA VAL A 408 -15.71 -8.17 3.35
C VAL A 408 -16.82 -8.02 4.39
N LEU A 409 -16.55 -8.46 5.62
CA LEU A 409 -17.41 -8.28 6.78
C LEU A 409 -17.44 -6.82 7.24
N ALA A 410 -16.44 -5.99 6.92
CA ALA A 410 -16.43 -4.56 7.20
C ALA A 410 -17.21 -3.79 6.14
N VAL A 411 -17.21 -4.23 4.87
CA VAL A 411 -18.18 -3.73 3.87
C VAL A 411 -19.59 -4.14 4.27
N GLY A 412 -19.78 -5.39 4.71
CA GLY A 412 -21.05 -5.86 5.27
C GLY A 412 -21.46 -5.13 6.55
N ARG A 413 -20.51 -4.85 7.46
CA ARG A 413 -20.75 -4.05 8.68
C ARG A 413 -20.95 -2.58 8.37
N ASN A 414 -20.21 -1.96 7.45
CA ASN A 414 -20.44 -0.57 7.04
C ASN A 414 -21.77 -0.41 6.28
N ALA A 415 -22.24 -1.47 5.61
CA ALA A 415 -23.59 -1.53 5.04
C ALA A 415 -24.69 -1.78 6.11
N MET A 416 -24.32 -2.23 7.31
CA MET A 416 -25.23 -2.56 8.42
C MET A 416 -25.10 -1.60 9.63
N GLU A 417 -24.01 -0.84 9.70
CA GLU A 417 -23.72 0.16 10.72
C GLU A 417 -24.59 1.35 10.38
N LYS A 418 -25.57 1.60 11.24
CA LYS A 418 -26.18 2.91 11.31
C LYS A 418 -25.05 3.92 11.48
N PRO A 419 -24.95 4.92 10.59
CA PRO A 419 -23.83 5.82 10.56
C PRO A 419 -23.63 6.55 11.89
N PHE A 420 -22.37 6.94 12.11
CA PHE A 420 -21.77 7.51 13.33
C PHE A 420 -22.50 8.76 13.91
N HIS A 421 -23.53 9.25 13.24
CA HIS A 421 -24.39 10.37 13.65
C HIS A 421 -25.85 10.00 13.93
N SER A 422 -26.22 8.72 13.97
CA SER A 422 -27.61 8.26 14.06
C SER A 422 -28.36 8.62 15.36
N GLY A 423 -27.69 9.17 16.38
CA GLY A 423 -28.34 9.57 17.64
C GLY A 423 -28.77 11.03 17.74
N ALA A 424 -28.14 11.96 17.01
CA ALA A 424 -28.36 13.40 17.26
C ALA A 424 -29.49 14.02 16.40
N ASN A 425 -29.79 13.43 15.25
CA ASN A 425 -30.72 14.02 14.27
C ASN A 425 -32.02 13.23 14.07
N SER A 426 -32.18 12.04 14.70
CA SER A 426 -33.35 11.18 14.44
C SER A 426 -34.68 11.81 14.85
N GLY A 427 -34.69 12.59 15.94
CA GLY A 427 -35.87 13.36 16.36
C GLY A 427 -36.24 14.44 15.35
N ARG A 428 -35.26 15.23 14.90
CA ARG A 428 -35.46 16.29 13.90
C ARG A 428 -35.87 15.75 12.53
N ILE A 429 -35.32 14.61 12.11
CA ILE A 429 -35.74 13.94 10.87
C ILE A 429 -37.23 13.56 10.97
N HIS A 430 -37.66 12.98 12.09
CA HIS A 430 -39.07 12.64 12.29
C HIS A 430 -39.98 13.86 12.31
N GLU A 431 -39.57 14.96 12.95
CA GLU A 431 -40.33 16.23 12.94
C GLU A 431 -40.51 16.78 11.52
N ILE A 432 -39.44 16.77 10.71
CA ILE A 432 -39.50 17.28 9.33
C ILE A 432 -40.28 16.33 8.43
N GLU A 433 -40.20 15.02 8.63
CA GLU A 433 -41.01 14.04 7.89
C GLU A 433 -42.51 14.20 8.23
N ASP A 434 -42.85 14.48 9.50
CA ASP A 434 -44.21 14.80 9.93
C ASP A 434 -44.69 16.14 9.34
N GLU A 435 -43.84 17.18 9.35
CA GLU A 435 -44.11 18.47 8.71
C GLU A 435 -44.39 18.29 7.21
N LEU A 436 -43.55 17.54 6.50
CA LEU A 436 -43.73 17.25 5.07
C LEU A 436 -44.93 16.36 4.77
N SER A 437 -45.46 15.63 5.76
CA SER A 437 -46.72 14.88 5.60
C SER A 437 -47.94 15.80 5.62
N HIS A 438 -47.87 16.91 6.37
CA HIS A 438 -48.93 17.93 6.46
C HIS A 438 -48.74 19.09 5.46
N ALA A 439 -47.51 19.33 5.01
CA ALA A 439 -47.10 20.38 4.08
C ALA A 439 -46.13 19.84 3.00
N PRO A 440 -46.60 19.06 2.02
CA PRO A 440 -45.75 18.29 1.11
C PRO A 440 -44.94 19.12 0.09
N ASN A 441 -45.18 20.42 0.00
CA ASN A 441 -44.61 21.31 -1.00
C ASN A 441 -43.56 22.29 -0.43
N SER A 442 -43.01 22.02 0.75
CA SER A 442 -41.94 22.84 1.34
C SER A 442 -40.57 22.44 0.80
N ALA A 443 -39.97 23.26 -0.06
CA ALA A 443 -38.62 23.05 -0.58
C ALA A 443 -37.55 23.16 0.53
N ASP A 444 -37.74 24.08 1.48
CA ASP A 444 -36.86 24.26 2.65
C ASP A 444 -36.82 23.00 3.53
N ALA A 445 -38.00 22.46 3.87
CA ALA A 445 -38.08 21.25 4.69
C ALA A 445 -37.52 20.03 3.96
N ALA A 446 -37.75 19.91 2.64
CA ALA A 446 -37.15 18.85 1.83
C ALA A 446 -35.61 18.97 1.74
N GLU A 447 -35.08 20.19 1.64
CA GLU A 447 -33.63 20.42 1.63
C GLU A 447 -33.00 20.13 3.01
N GLU A 448 -33.62 20.60 4.10
CA GLU A 448 -33.17 20.31 5.48
C GLU A 448 -33.19 18.81 5.76
N LEU A 449 -34.25 18.10 5.33
CA LEU A 449 -34.33 16.64 5.41
C LEU A 449 -33.16 15.97 4.67
N GLY A 450 -32.83 16.47 3.47
CA GLY A 450 -31.69 15.99 2.68
C GLY A 450 -30.36 16.14 3.42
N TYR A 451 -30.10 17.29 4.04
CA TYR A 451 -28.90 17.52 4.84
C TYR A 451 -28.83 16.60 6.06
N LEU A 452 -29.94 16.44 6.78
CA LEU A 452 -29.97 15.62 7.99
C LEU A 452 -29.79 14.13 7.66
N LYS A 453 -30.40 13.65 6.56
CA LYS A 453 -30.20 12.29 6.04
C LYS A 453 -28.78 12.08 5.54
N ALA A 454 -28.17 13.04 4.83
CA ALA A 454 -26.78 12.95 4.40
C ALA A 454 -25.80 12.92 5.58
N LYS A 455 -26.04 13.73 6.61
CA LYS A 455 -25.25 13.72 7.86
C LYS A 455 -25.45 12.42 8.63
N ALA A 456 -26.65 11.85 8.57
CA ALA A 456 -26.96 10.51 9.05
C ALA A 456 -26.67 9.42 7.99
N SER A 457 -25.75 9.68 7.04
CA SER A 457 -25.28 8.81 5.93
C SER A 457 -26.33 7.95 5.20
N ASP A 458 -27.61 8.32 5.29
CA ASP A 458 -28.70 7.81 4.47
C ASP A 458 -28.66 8.54 3.13
N PHE A 459 -27.72 8.13 2.27
CA PHE A 459 -27.46 8.81 1.00
C PHE A 459 -28.62 8.66 0.00
N ASP A 460 -29.35 7.54 0.05
CA ASP A 460 -30.52 7.33 -0.80
C ASP A 460 -31.69 8.22 -0.37
N GLY A 461 -31.95 8.30 0.94
CA GLY A 461 -32.94 9.22 1.48
C GLY A 461 -32.56 10.68 1.30
N ALA A 462 -31.27 11.02 1.44
CA ALA A 462 -30.75 12.36 1.15
C ALA A 462 -30.93 12.74 -0.32
N ARG A 463 -30.61 11.82 -1.23
CA ARG A 463 -30.80 12.00 -2.68
C ARG A 463 -32.27 12.23 -3.02
N TYR A 464 -33.17 11.44 -2.45
CA TYR A 464 -34.61 11.61 -2.64
C TYR A 464 -35.08 13.01 -2.16
N ALA A 465 -34.66 13.42 -0.97
CA ALA A 465 -35.04 14.69 -0.37
C ALA A 465 -34.47 15.90 -1.13
N PHE A 466 -33.18 15.87 -1.52
CA PHE A 466 -32.58 16.93 -2.34
C PHE A 466 -33.21 17.00 -3.74
N ARG A 467 -33.55 15.86 -4.35
CA ARG A 467 -34.27 15.85 -5.64
C ARG A 467 -35.63 16.52 -5.50
N ARG A 468 -36.40 16.16 -4.47
CA ARG A 468 -37.70 16.77 -4.19
C ARG A 468 -37.57 18.28 -3.93
N ALA A 469 -36.57 18.71 -3.17
CA ALA A 469 -36.29 20.13 -2.96
C ALA A 469 -35.99 20.86 -4.28
N SER A 470 -35.19 20.24 -5.18
CA SER A 470 -34.89 20.81 -6.50
C SER A 470 -36.08 20.82 -7.47
N GLU A 471 -37.04 19.93 -7.30
CA GLU A 471 -38.28 19.90 -8.09
C GLU A 471 -39.28 20.96 -7.61
N LEU A 472 -39.35 21.18 -6.29
CA LEU A 472 -40.22 22.18 -5.67
C LEU A 472 -39.71 23.61 -5.90
N ASP A 473 -38.38 23.81 -5.89
CA ASP A 473 -37.75 25.08 -6.22
C ASP A 473 -36.51 24.88 -7.09
N PRO A 474 -36.67 24.87 -8.43
CA PRO A 474 -35.57 24.71 -9.38
C PRO A 474 -34.55 25.84 -9.36
N SER A 475 -34.86 26.99 -8.74
CA SER A 475 -33.96 28.14 -8.66
C SER A 475 -32.94 28.02 -7.52
N ARG A 476 -33.10 27.03 -6.63
CA ARG A 476 -32.19 26.81 -5.50
C ARG A 476 -30.94 26.04 -5.91
N PRO A 477 -29.75 26.63 -5.71
CA PRO A 477 -28.50 25.96 -6.06
C PRO A 477 -28.07 24.90 -5.04
N GLY A 478 -28.50 25.00 -3.78
CA GLY A 478 -28.09 24.14 -2.67
C GLY A 478 -28.38 22.65 -2.89
N PRO A 479 -29.65 22.26 -3.14
CA PRO A 479 -30.00 20.85 -3.38
C PRO A 479 -29.29 20.26 -4.60
N LEU A 480 -29.14 21.05 -5.68
CA LEU A 480 -28.42 20.63 -6.89
C LEU A 480 -26.92 20.42 -6.60
N ASN A 481 -26.29 21.31 -5.84
CA ASN A 481 -24.90 21.12 -5.41
C ASN A 481 -24.71 19.84 -4.58
N ASN A 482 -25.64 19.56 -3.67
CA ASN A 482 -25.57 18.38 -2.82
C ASN A 482 -25.85 17.08 -3.60
N LEU A 483 -26.74 17.08 -4.60
CA LEU A 483 -26.88 15.96 -5.52
C LEU A 483 -25.56 15.66 -6.25
N GLY A 484 -24.84 16.70 -6.69
CA GLY A 484 -23.52 16.54 -7.29
C GLY A 484 -22.48 15.98 -6.32
N ASN A 485 -22.50 16.39 -5.05
CA ASN A 485 -21.64 15.84 -4.01
C ASN A 485 -21.93 14.35 -3.75
N LEU A 486 -23.20 13.95 -3.76
CA LEU A 486 -23.61 12.55 -3.60
C LEU A 486 -23.15 11.70 -4.79
N ASP A 487 -23.24 12.19 -6.02
CA ASP A 487 -22.74 11.49 -7.22
C ASP A 487 -21.21 11.39 -7.22
N TYR A 488 -20.52 12.44 -6.79
CA TYR A 488 -19.06 12.42 -6.62
C TYR A 488 -18.62 11.36 -5.58
N LEU A 489 -19.32 11.27 -4.45
CA LEU A 489 -19.06 10.25 -3.42
C LEU A 489 -19.35 8.84 -3.91
N ALA A 490 -20.35 8.67 -4.78
CA ALA A 490 -20.67 7.41 -5.43
C ALA A 490 -19.70 7.02 -6.57
N GLY A 491 -18.82 7.95 -6.98
CA GLY A 491 -17.90 7.77 -8.10
C GLY A 491 -18.51 8.01 -9.48
N ASP A 492 -19.74 8.52 -9.55
CA ASP A 492 -20.38 8.99 -10.78
C ASP A 492 -19.97 10.43 -11.06
N PHE A 493 -18.78 10.59 -11.64
CA PHE A 493 -18.21 11.91 -11.89
C PHE A 493 -18.96 12.70 -12.97
N ASP A 494 -19.54 12.01 -13.96
CA ASP A 494 -20.34 12.66 -15.01
C ASP A 494 -21.67 13.17 -14.44
N GLY A 495 -22.33 12.38 -13.59
CA GLY A 495 -23.49 12.81 -12.83
C GLY A 495 -23.19 14.01 -11.92
N ALA A 496 -22.05 13.97 -11.22
CA ALA A 496 -21.61 15.06 -10.35
C ALA A 496 -21.44 16.39 -11.11
N VAL A 497 -20.76 16.36 -12.26
CA VAL A 497 -20.60 17.51 -13.15
C VAL A 497 -21.96 18.04 -13.58
N GLY A 498 -22.85 17.17 -14.06
CA GLY A 498 -24.17 17.58 -14.53
C GLY A 498 -25.01 18.30 -13.46
N TRP A 499 -24.92 17.88 -12.19
CA TRP A 499 -25.61 18.55 -11.09
C TRP A 499 -24.95 19.86 -10.66
N TRP A 500 -23.62 19.93 -10.59
CA TRP A 500 -22.92 21.17 -10.27
C TRP A 500 -23.12 22.23 -11.35
N GLU A 501 -23.15 21.85 -12.64
CA GLU A 501 -23.49 22.75 -13.74
C GLU A 501 -24.93 23.27 -13.63
N LYS A 502 -25.90 22.41 -13.30
CA LYS A 502 -27.28 22.83 -13.02
C LYS A 502 -27.37 23.79 -11.83
N SER A 503 -26.60 23.53 -10.76
CA SER A 503 -26.51 24.43 -9.60
C SER A 503 -25.97 25.81 -10.00
N LEU A 504 -24.92 25.85 -10.84
CA LEU A 504 -24.36 27.10 -11.35
C LEU A 504 -25.27 27.80 -12.38
N ALA A 505 -26.09 27.06 -13.13
CA ALA A 505 -27.10 27.63 -14.01
C ALA A 505 -28.25 28.28 -13.22
N ALA A 506 -28.66 27.65 -12.10
CA ALA A 506 -29.67 28.19 -11.19
C ALA A 506 -29.15 29.41 -10.43
N ALA A 507 -27.91 29.36 -9.93
CA ALA A 507 -27.24 30.49 -9.30
C ALA A 507 -25.75 30.53 -9.66
N PRO A 508 -25.33 31.40 -10.60
CA PRO A 508 -23.93 31.56 -11.00
C PRO A 508 -23.00 32.00 -9.85
N GLU A 509 -23.56 32.45 -8.74
CA GLU A 509 -22.87 32.87 -7.52
C GLU A 509 -22.59 31.72 -6.54
N GLN A 510 -23.05 30.49 -6.81
CA GLN A 510 -22.82 29.36 -5.89
C GLN A 510 -21.35 28.92 -5.90
N ILE A 511 -20.57 29.46 -4.95
CA ILE A 511 -19.13 29.24 -4.85
C ILE A 511 -18.78 27.76 -4.64
N ASP A 512 -19.51 27.04 -3.79
CA ASP A 512 -19.21 25.63 -3.50
C ASP A 512 -19.34 24.71 -4.73
N ALA A 513 -20.39 24.87 -5.54
CA ALA A 513 -20.55 24.10 -6.77
C ALA A 513 -19.41 24.37 -7.76
N ARG A 514 -18.97 25.64 -7.85
CA ARG A 514 -17.84 26.05 -8.69
C ARG A 514 -16.51 25.46 -8.21
N LEU A 515 -16.28 25.46 -6.90
CA LEU A 515 -15.10 24.85 -6.29
C LEU A 515 -15.08 23.33 -6.45
N ASN A 516 -16.24 22.67 -6.33
CA ASN A 516 -16.36 21.23 -6.53
C ASN A 516 -16.05 20.82 -7.98
N LEU A 517 -16.58 21.58 -8.94
CA LEU A 517 -16.29 21.39 -10.36
C LEU A 517 -14.81 21.64 -10.67
N ALA A 518 -14.22 22.73 -10.14
CA ALA A 518 -12.80 23.02 -10.27
C ALA A 518 -11.93 21.89 -9.69
N LYS A 519 -12.25 21.41 -8.49
CA LYS A 519 -11.55 20.30 -7.83
C LYS A 519 -11.54 19.06 -8.73
N LEU A 520 -12.71 18.65 -9.24
CA LEU A 520 -12.83 17.47 -10.10
C LEU A 520 -12.04 17.65 -11.41
N LEU A 521 -12.10 18.82 -12.04
CA LEU A 521 -11.34 19.14 -13.25
C LEU A 521 -9.83 19.08 -13.01
N CYS A 522 -9.38 19.58 -11.86
CA CYS A 522 -7.99 19.47 -11.42
C CYS A 522 -7.56 18.01 -11.18
N GLU A 523 -8.42 17.18 -10.56
CA GLU A 523 -8.19 15.73 -10.38
C GLU A 523 -8.07 14.99 -11.72
N HIS A 524 -8.77 15.46 -12.77
CA HIS A 524 -8.77 14.89 -14.11
C HIS A 524 -7.75 15.53 -15.07
N GLY A 525 -6.88 16.43 -14.57
CA GLY A 525 -5.83 17.06 -15.36
C GLY A 525 -6.31 18.13 -16.34
N ARG A 526 -7.57 18.56 -16.28
CA ARG A 526 -8.13 19.67 -17.10
C ARG A 526 -7.79 21.03 -16.49
N LEU A 527 -6.49 21.30 -16.34
CA LEU A 527 -5.97 22.41 -15.53
C LEU A 527 -6.37 23.80 -16.03
N LYS A 528 -6.52 23.97 -17.36
CA LYS A 528 -6.94 25.26 -17.95
C LYS A 528 -8.36 25.64 -17.54
N GLU A 529 -9.25 24.65 -17.53
CA GLU A 529 -10.66 24.83 -17.16
C GLU A 529 -10.81 24.95 -15.64
N CYS A 530 -10.05 24.15 -14.88
CA CYS A 530 -9.91 24.31 -13.44
C CYS A 530 -9.51 25.76 -13.08
N SER A 531 -8.45 26.29 -13.69
CA SER A 531 -8.00 27.68 -13.46
C SER A 531 -9.11 28.69 -13.75
N GLY A 532 -9.83 28.54 -14.87
CA GLY A 532 -10.94 29.44 -15.21
C GLY A 532 -12.01 29.48 -14.12
N HIS A 533 -12.41 28.33 -13.58
CA HIS A 533 -13.38 28.29 -12.48
C HIS A 533 -12.83 28.87 -11.17
N LEU A 534 -11.56 28.63 -10.84
CA LEU A 534 -10.92 29.19 -9.63
C LEU A 534 -10.73 30.71 -9.73
N ASP A 535 -10.36 31.23 -10.90
CA ASP A 535 -10.23 32.66 -11.17
C ASP A 535 -11.56 33.38 -10.98
N GLU A 536 -12.66 32.78 -11.42
CA GLU A 536 -13.98 33.36 -11.18
C GLU A 536 -14.40 33.32 -9.70
N VAL A 537 -13.99 32.29 -8.94
CA VAL A 537 -14.19 32.28 -7.48
C VAL A 537 -13.39 33.40 -6.83
N LEU A 538 -12.11 33.55 -7.19
CA LEU A 538 -11.23 34.60 -6.66
C LEU A 538 -11.64 36.02 -7.08
N ARG A 539 -12.28 36.18 -8.24
CA ARG A 539 -12.85 37.47 -8.65
C ARG A 539 -13.96 37.92 -7.71
N LYS A 540 -14.72 36.99 -7.16
CA LYS A 540 -15.92 37.24 -6.33
C LYS A 540 -15.59 37.24 -4.84
N ASP A 541 -14.78 36.29 -4.42
CA ASP A 541 -14.23 36.18 -3.07
C ASP A 541 -12.69 36.10 -3.18
N PRO A 542 -12.01 37.26 -3.25
CA PRO A 542 -10.55 37.29 -3.37
C PRO A 542 -9.83 36.62 -2.20
N ALA A 543 -10.48 36.48 -1.04
CA ALA A 543 -9.93 35.83 0.14
C ALA A 543 -10.26 34.32 0.21
N ASN A 544 -10.95 33.77 -0.80
CA ASN A 544 -11.39 32.38 -0.80
C ASN A 544 -10.19 31.42 -0.71
N ALA A 545 -10.00 30.87 0.47
CA ALA A 545 -8.80 30.13 0.76
C ALA A 545 -8.74 28.79 0.01
N LYS A 546 -9.88 28.23 -0.43
CA LYS A 546 -9.93 27.00 -1.24
C LYS A 546 -9.56 27.25 -2.70
N ALA A 547 -9.77 28.47 -3.20
CA ALA A 547 -9.49 28.83 -4.58
C ALA A 547 -8.05 29.36 -4.82
N ARG A 548 -7.43 29.97 -3.80
CA ARG A 548 -5.99 30.29 -3.77
C ARG A 548 -5.17 29.05 -3.51
#